data_AF-A0A4V1UNT5-F1
#
_entry.id   AF-A0A4V1UNT5-F1
#
_cell.length_a   1.000
_cell.length_b   1.000
_cell.length_c   1.000
_cell.angle_alpha   90.00
_cell.angle_beta   90.00
_cell.angle_gamma   90.00
#
_symmetry.space_group_name_H-M   'P 1'
#
loop_
_entity.id
_entity.type
_entity.pdbx_description
1 polymer ?
#
loop_
_entity_poly.entity_id
_entity_poly.type
_entity_poly.pdbx_seq_one_letter_code
_entity_poly.pdbx_strand_id
1 'polypeptide(L)'
;MRIVDCDTFLTMPVGTLYAKAATPPEYGFGPLEIKGETLIDLDFYSQRLVGDFVGNRGSSDRMTTIDALHVGETCAVDFDMEERDSLCEVGQRYAVFEVSDVEALIVRLQRALTDSQAGMG
;
A
#
# COMPACT_ATOMS: atom_id res chain seq x y z
N MET A 1 -1.74 -14.86 -7.06
CA MET A 1 -1.22 -14.42 -5.74
C MET A 1 -0.60 -15.61 -5.04
N ARG A 2 0.46 -15.41 -4.26
CA ARG A 2 1.07 -16.43 -3.38
C ARG A 2 1.56 -15.83 -2.07
N ILE A 3 1.65 -16.64 -1.01
CA ILE A 3 2.25 -16.23 0.26
C ILE A 3 3.71 -16.65 0.28
N VAL A 4 4.60 -15.72 0.57
CA VAL A 4 6.06 -15.94 0.69
C VAL A 4 6.55 -15.55 2.09
N ASP A 5 7.72 -16.07 2.48
CA ASP A 5 8.44 -15.62 3.67
C ASP A 5 9.22 -14.31 3.40
N CYS A 6 9.73 -13.71 4.49
CA CYS A 6 10.52 -12.49 4.47
C CYS A 6 11.75 -12.61 3.55
N ASP A 7 12.54 -13.68 3.66
CA ASP A 7 13.74 -13.88 2.84
C ASP A 7 13.41 -13.89 1.34
N THR A 8 12.37 -14.63 0.93
CA THR A 8 11.91 -14.64 -0.45
C THR A 8 11.43 -13.25 -0.87
N PHE A 9 10.64 -12.58 -0.02
CA PHE A 9 10.11 -11.24 -0.30
C PHE A 9 11.21 -10.20 -0.53
N LEU A 10 12.26 -10.18 0.30
CA LEU A 10 13.37 -9.23 0.19
C LEU A 10 14.14 -9.35 -1.13
N THR A 11 14.17 -10.54 -1.73
CA THR A 11 14.77 -10.78 -3.05
C THR A 11 13.87 -10.40 -4.23
N MET A 12 12.62 -10.04 -3.98
CA MET A 12 11.69 -9.67 -5.05
C MET A 12 12.00 -8.28 -5.63
N PRO A 13 11.73 -8.07 -6.93
CA PRO A 13 12.04 -6.83 -7.60
C PRO A 13 11.24 -5.64 -7.03
N VAL A 14 11.81 -4.45 -7.20
CA VAL A 14 11.09 -3.17 -7.01
C VAL A 14 9.83 -3.17 -7.89
N GLY A 15 8.74 -2.62 -7.37
CA GLY A 15 7.43 -2.60 -8.04
C GLY A 15 6.55 -3.82 -7.74
N THR A 16 7.02 -4.77 -6.90
CA THR A 16 6.21 -5.92 -6.50
C THR A 16 5.01 -5.46 -5.66
N LEU A 17 3.80 -5.75 -6.11
CA LEU A 17 2.57 -5.50 -5.35
C LEU A 17 2.40 -6.58 -4.27
N TYR A 18 2.21 -6.17 -3.02
CA TYR A 18 2.11 -7.08 -1.89
C TYR A 18 1.17 -6.56 -0.79
N ALA A 19 0.83 -7.43 0.15
CA ALA A 19 0.27 -7.06 1.44
C ALA A 19 0.92 -7.91 2.53
N LYS A 20 1.14 -7.36 3.73
CA LYS A 20 1.55 -8.16 4.88
C LYS A 20 0.45 -9.18 5.20
N ALA A 21 0.79 -10.46 5.21
CA ALA A 21 -0.13 -11.54 5.52
C ALA A 21 -0.04 -11.86 7.01
N ALA A 22 -1.15 -11.62 7.72
CA ALA A 22 -1.24 -11.95 9.12
C ALA A 22 -1.32 -13.49 9.28
N THR A 23 -0.51 -14.00 10.21
CA THR A 23 -0.44 -15.42 10.56
C THR A 23 -1.37 -15.71 11.75
N PRO A 24 -1.69 -16.99 12.05
CA PRO A 24 -2.61 -17.33 13.14
C PRO A 24 -2.26 -16.61 14.46
N PRO A 25 -3.27 -16.16 15.24
CA PRO A 25 -4.70 -16.45 15.08
C PRO A 25 -5.47 -15.47 14.17
N GLU A 26 -4.84 -14.39 13.75
CA GLU A 26 -5.48 -13.30 12.99
C GLU A 26 -5.23 -13.55 11.50
N TYR A 27 -6.09 -14.33 10.85
CA TYR A 27 -5.97 -14.52 9.39
C TYR A 27 -6.45 -13.27 8.67
N GLY A 28 -5.58 -12.64 7.87
CA GLY A 28 -5.93 -11.43 7.12
C GLY A 28 -4.77 -10.88 6.30
N PHE A 29 -5.05 -9.83 5.54
CA PHE A 29 -4.05 -9.06 4.81
C PHE A 29 -4.08 -7.62 5.28
N GLY A 30 -2.90 -7.03 5.47
CA GLY A 30 -2.72 -5.60 5.70
C GLY A 30 -3.07 -4.77 4.46
N PRO A 31 -2.72 -3.47 4.47
CA PRO A 31 -2.89 -2.63 3.29
C PRO A 31 -2.12 -3.17 2.10
N LEU A 32 -2.61 -2.85 0.91
CA LEU A 32 -1.92 -3.15 -0.33
C LEU A 32 -0.81 -2.12 -0.57
N GLU A 33 0.39 -2.62 -0.83
CA GLU A 33 1.61 -1.85 -0.90
C GLU A 33 2.45 -2.26 -2.11
N ILE A 34 3.29 -1.36 -2.58
CA ILE A 34 4.26 -1.57 -3.64
C ILE A 34 5.64 -1.61 -2.99
N LYS A 35 6.37 -2.69 -3.25
CA LYS A 35 7.73 -2.88 -2.75
C LYS A 35 8.68 -1.93 -3.46
N GLY A 36 9.36 -1.08 -2.70
CA GLY A 36 10.50 -0.27 -3.14
C GLY A 36 11.83 -1.01 -3.07
N GLU A 37 12.92 -0.26 -3.03
CA GLU A 37 14.28 -0.80 -2.94
C GLU A 37 14.49 -1.53 -1.60
N THR A 38 15.14 -2.70 -1.66
CA THR A 38 15.61 -3.39 -0.45
C THR A 38 16.89 -2.69 0.02
N LEU A 39 16.92 -2.29 1.27
CA LEU A 39 18.06 -1.66 1.93
C LEU A 39 18.97 -2.75 2.55
N ILE A 40 19.95 -2.33 3.35
CA ILE A 40 20.80 -3.25 4.11
C ILE A 40 19.93 -3.98 5.16
N ASP A 41 20.22 -5.28 5.36
CA ASP A 41 19.53 -6.17 6.32
C ASP A 41 18.07 -6.48 5.98
N LEU A 42 17.14 -6.13 6.88
CA LEU A 42 15.71 -6.48 6.84
C LEU A 42 14.82 -5.30 6.44
N ASP A 43 15.46 -4.24 5.96
CA ASP A 43 14.80 -2.98 5.66
C ASP A 43 14.51 -2.87 4.17
N PHE A 44 13.37 -2.27 3.83
CA PHE A 44 13.02 -1.97 2.46
C PHE A 44 12.10 -0.75 2.42
N TYR A 45 12.01 -0.11 1.28
CA TYR A 45 11.00 0.92 1.06
C TYR A 45 9.66 0.32 0.67
N SER A 46 8.56 0.94 1.09
CA SER A 46 7.21 0.58 0.71
C SER A 46 6.40 1.82 0.34
N GLN A 47 5.43 1.63 -0.54
CA GLN A 47 4.48 2.67 -0.94
C GLN A 47 3.08 2.10 -0.83
N ARG A 48 2.19 2.73 -0.06
CA ARG A 48 0.79 2.29 0.01
C ARG A 48 0.07 2.64 -1.28
N LEU A 49 -0.80 1.74 -1.75
CA LEU A 49 -1.61 2.03 -2.94
C LEU A 49 -2.52 3.25 -2.75
N VAL A 50 -2.93 3.50 -1.50
CA VAL A 50 -3.51 4.78 -1.07
C VAL A 50 -2.52 5.40 -0.09
N GLY A 51 -1.74 6.37 -0.57
CA GLY A 51 -0.73 7.04 0.23
C GLY A 51 -1.31 8.06 1.21
N ASP A 52 -0.46 8.98 1.69
CA ASP A 52 -0.87 10.02 2.65
C ASP A 52 -1.37 11.27 1.90
N PHE A 53 -1.47 12.41 2.58
CA PHE A 53 -1.92 13.66 2.01
C PHE A 53 -0.73 14.50 1.53
N VAL A 54 -0.91 15.17 0.39
CA VAL A 54 0.13 16.03 -0.22
C VAL A 54 0.59 17.10 0.78
N GLY A 55 1.90 17.19 0.97
CA GLY A 55 2.53 18.24 1.78
C GLY A 55 2.64 17.94 3.27
N ASN A 56 2.11 16.80 3.74
CA ASN A 56 2.30 16.38 5.13
C ASN A 56 3.76 16.01 5.40
N ARG A 57 4.33 16.56 6.48
CA ARG A 57 5.73 16.28 6.88
C ARG A 57 5.83 15.58 8.24
N GLY A 58 4.70 15.24 8.84
CA GLY A 58 4.66 14.57 10.13
C GLY A 58 3.25 14.42 10.67
N SER A 59 3.17 13.89 11.89
CA SER A 59 1.91 13.54 12.55
C SER A 59 1.00 14.75 12.81
N SER A 60 1.57 15.94 13.09
CA SER A 60 0.79 17.16 13.33
C SER A 60 0.07 17.66 12.07
N ASP A 61 0.74 17.65 10.92
CA ASP A 61 0.14 18.02 9.63
C ASP A 61 -0.98 17.04 9.29
N ARG A 62 -0.70 15.74 9.45
CA ARG A 62 -1.66 14.67 9.22
C ARG A 62 -2.91 14.78 10.07
N MET A 63 -2.76 15.06 11.36
CA MET A 63 -3.90 15.28 12.26
C MET A 63 -4.73 16.48 11.79
N THR A 64 -4.08 17.58 11.43
CA THR A 64 -4.74 18.78 10.91
C THR A 64 -5.53 18.50 9.63
N THR A 65 -4.94 17.77 8.66
CA THR A 65 -5.62 17.39 7.43
C THR A 65 -6.81 16.49 7.69
N ILE A 66 -6.68 15.52 8.61
CA ILE A 66 -7.78 14.63 8.99
C ILE A 66 -8.93 15.43 9.63
N ASP A 67 -8.63 16.39 10.51
CA ASP A 67 -9.66 17.24 11.12
C ASP A 67 -10.39 18.09 10.05
N ALA A 68 -9.66 18.62 9.07
CA ALA A 68 -10.26 19.36 7.94
C ALA A 68 -11.18 18.48 7.08
N LEU A 69 -10.79 17.22 6.82
CA LEU A 69 -11.64 16.26 6.10
C LEU A 69 -12.94 15.97 6.85
N HIS A 70 -12.92 15.89 8.19
CA HIS A 70 -14.14 15.64 8.98
C HIS A 70 -15.17 16.77 8.90
N VAL A 71 -14.75 17.99 8.55
CA VAL A 71 -15.65 19.13 8.32
C VAL A 71 -16.02 19.33 6.84
N GLY A 72 -15.61 18.39 5.97
CA GLY A 72 -15.96 18.37 4.56
C GLY A 72 -15.00 19.11 3.64
N GLU A 73 -13.81 19.50 4.12
CA GLU A 73 -12.76 19.98 3.24
C GLU A 73 -12.22 18.85 2.35
N THR A 74 -11.53 19.23 1.28
CA THR A 74 -10.88 18.28 0.36
C THR A 74 -9.38 18.44 0.45
N CYS A 75 -8.67 17.32 0.36
CA CYS A 75 -7.22 17.31 0.27
C CYS A 75 -6.78 16.40 -0.87
N ALA A 76 -5.64 16.73 -1.48
CA ALA A 76 -5.01 15.84 -2.45
C ALA A 76 -4.32 14.68 -1.74
N VAL A 77 -4.44 13.48 -2.32
CA VAL A 77 -3.70 12.29 -1.89
C VAL A 77 -2.39 12.23 -2.66
N ASP A 78 -1.31 11.93 -1.95
CA ASP A 78 0.01 11.65 -2.51
C ASP A 78 0.13 10.14 -2.75
N PHE A 79 0.13 9.72 -4.01
CA PHE A 79 0.22 8.31 -4.40
C PHE A 79 1.68 7.81 -4.54
N ASP A 80 2.65 8.72 -4.48
CA ASP A 80 4.07 8.42 -4.68
C ASP A 80 4.87 8.48 -3.36
N MET A 81 4.16 8.60 -2.22
CA MET A 81 4.78 8.67 -0.91
C MET A 81 5.39 7.34 -0.51
N GLU A 82 6.71 7.37 -0.28
CA GLU A 82 7.50 6.23 0.15
C GLU A 82 7.78 6.28 1.66
N GLU A 83 7.61 5.14 2.32
CA GLU A 83 7.98 4.94 3.72
C GLU A 83 9.04 3.83 3.84
N ARG A 84 9.92 3.95 4.85
CA ARG A 84 10.86 2.87 5.19
C ARG A 84 10.14 1.88 6.09
N ASP A 85 10.10 0.63 5.65
CA ASP A 85 9.64 -0.49 6.45
C ASP A 85 10.87 -1.26 6.97
N SER A 86 11.03 -1.26 8.29
CA SER A 86 12.09 -1.98 9.00
C SER A 86 11.54 -3.19 9.77
N LEU A 87 10.37 -3.72 9.36
CA LEU A 87 9.63 -4.75 10.09
C LEU A 87 9.57 -6.09 9.33
N CYS A 88 10.59 -6.43 8.56
CA CYS A 88 10.71 -7.81 8.05
C CYS A 88 11.15 -8.73 9.19
N GLU A 89 10.24 -8.98 10.15
CA GLU A 89 10.49 -9.79 11.33
C GLU A 89 10.50 -11.29 10.99
N VAL A 90 11.21 -12.08 11.80
CA VAL A 90 11.23 -13.53 11.66
C VAL A 90 9.82 -14.09 11.80
N GLY A 91 9.32 -14.71 10.72
CA GLY A 91 7.97 -15.26 10.66
C GLY A 91 6.95 -14.38 9.93
N GLN A 92 7.29 -13.13 9.61
CA GLN A 92 6.44 -12.28 8.77
C GLN A 92 6.25 -12.95 7.40
N ARG A 93 5.00 -12.96 6.96
CA ARG A 93 4.60 -13.49 5.65
C ARG A 93 4.08 -12.35 4.78
N TYR A 94 4.27 -12.47 3.47
CA TYR A 94 3.82 -11.49 2.50
C TYR A 94 2.95 -12.17 1.45
N ALA A 95 1.75 -11.66 1.25
CA ALA A 95 0.91 -12.01 0.11
C ALA A 95 1.38 -11.19 -1.08
N VAL A 96 2.01 -11.86 -2.04
CA VAL A 96 2.52 -11.23 -3.27
C VAL A 96 1.56 -11.51 -4.42
N PHE A 97 1.22 -10.45 -5.13
CA PHE A 97 0.29 -10.48 -6.25
C PHE A 97 1.05 -10.71 -7.55
N GLU A 98 0.55 -11.66 -8.34
CA GLU A 98 1.13 -11.98 -9.64
C GLU A 98 0.67 -10.95 -10.68
N VAL A 99 1.34 -10.91 -11.84
CA VAL A 99 1.02 -9.96 -12.92
C VAL A 99 -0.48 -9.95 -13.27
N SER A 100 -1.08 -11.13 -13.39
CA SER A 100 -2.51 -11.26 -13.70
C SER A 100 -3.43 -10.68 -12.63
N ASP A 101 -3.03 -10.72 -11.36
CA ASP A 101 -3.81 -10.12 -10.27
C ASP A 101 -3.74 -8.58 -10.35
N VAL A 102 -2.56 -8.05 -10.67
CA VAL A 102 -2.33 -6.60 -10.82
C VAL A 102 -3.12 -6.06 -12.00
N GLU A 103 -3.10 -6.75 -13.15
CA GLU A 103 -3.89 -6.39 -14.33
C GLU A 103 -5.40 -6.38 -14.01
N ALA A 104 -5.89 -7.39 -13.28
CA ALA A 104 -7.29 -7.44 -12.87
C ALA A 104 -7.65 -6.29 -11.92
N LEU A 105 -6.76 -5.91 -11.00
CA LEU A 105 -6.95 -4.76 -10.12
C LEU A 105 -7.02 -3.44 -10.90
N ILE A 106 -6.14 -3.24 -11.88
CA ILE A 106 -6.15 -2.06 -12.76
C ILE A 106 -7.50 -1.93 -13.46
N VAL A 107 -7.99 -3.02 -14.06
CA VAL A 107 -9.32 -3.05 -14.70
C VAL A 107 -10.43 -2.69 -13.71
N ARG A 108 -10.36 -3.21 -12.47
CA ARG A 108 -11.35 -2.91 -11.43
C ARG A 108 -11.35 -1.43 -11.03
N LEU A 109 -10.18 -0.78 -10.96
CA LEU A 109 -10.04 0.64 -10.64
C LEU A 109 -10.54 1.53 -11.79
N GLN A 110 -10.20 1.19 -13.04
CA GLN A 110 -10.70 1.89 -14.23
C GLN A 110 -12.22 1.83 -14.34
N ARG A 111 -12.82 0.67 -14.03
CA ARG A 111 -14.28 0.52 -13.95
C ARG A 111 -14.88 1.40 -12.85
N ALA A 112 -14.29 1.40 -11.66
CA ALA A 112 -14.75 2.25 -10.55
C ALA A 112 -14.80 3.74 -10.94
N LEU A 113 -13.76 4.21 -11.62
CA LEU A 113 -13.70 5.58 -12.14
C LEU A 113 -14.86 5.86 -13.09
N THR A 114 -15.10 4.97 -14.06
CA THR A 114 -16.16 5.13 -15.06
C THR A 114 -17.55 5.12 -14.43
N ASP A 115 -17.83 4.16 -13.55
CA ASP A 115 -19.12 4.00 -12.88
C ASP A 115 -19.45 5.22 -12.00
N SER A 116 -18.46 5.76 -11.30
CA SER A 116 -18.64 6.95 -10.46
C SER A 116 -19.01 8.22 -11.25
N GLN A 117 -18.58 8.31 -12.50
CA GLN A 117 -18.88 9.44 -13.39
C GLN A 117 -20.23 9.29 -14.09
N ALA A 118 -20.63 8.07 -14.45
CA ALA A 118 -21.89 7.78 -15.10
C ALA A 118 -23.12 8.13 -14.22
N GLY A 119 -22.97 8.11 -12.89
CA GLY A 119 -24.00 8.51 -11.94
C GLY A 119 -24.14 10.02 -11.69
N MET A 120 -23.27 10.85 -12.30
CA MET A 120 -23.28 12.32 -12.13
C MET A 120 -23.91 13.07 -13.32
N GLY A 121 -24.48 12.35 -14.30
CA GLY A 121 -25.13 12.90 -15.50
C GLY A 121 -26.65 12.92 -15.43
#